data_AF-A0A699YPV8-F1
#
_entry.id   AF-A0A699YPV8-F1
#
_cell.length_a   1.000
_cell.length_b   1.000
_cell.length_c   1.000
_cell.angle_alpha   90.00
_cell.angle_beta   90.00
_cell.angle_gamma   90.00
#
_symmetry.space_group_name_H-M   'P 1'
#
loop_
_entity.id
_entity.type
_entity.pdbx_description
1 polymer ?
#
loop_
_entity_poly.entity_id
_entity_poly.type
_entity_poly.pdbx_seq_one_letter_code
_entity_poly.pdbx_strand_id
1 'polypeptide(L)'
;MCKRGSRNSLMRSSSMGSVTKIGMDYVGLLVLGVLNASIPRDNIRKDFTHHSQAGEWRSKKQPGHVIRVGSRVVFRVVSCQKVETFFGISGSLMTKKTGCLDFLSTAGKEQNGAGE
;
A
#
# COMPACT_ATOMS: atom_id res chain seq x y z
N MET A 1 -5.18 -15.81 -34.77
CA MET A 1 -6.16 -14.72 -34.63
C MET A 1 -6.87 -14.88 -33.28
N CYS A 2 -6.45 -14.19 -32.22
CA CYS A 2 -7.12 -14.26 -30.92
C CYS A 2 -7.56 -12.85 -30.51
N LYS A 3 -8.82 -12.51 -30.80
CA LYS A 3 -9.50 -11.34 -30.28
C LYS A 3 -10.72 -11.82 -29.50
N ARG A 4 -10.76 -11.54 -28.20
CA ARG A 4 -11.86 -10.83 -27.52
C ARG A 4 -11.51 -10.65 -26.05
N GLY A 5 -11.68 -9.42 -25.60
CA GLY A 5 -11.07 -8.88 -24.39
C GLY A 5 -11.65 -9.43 -23.09
N SER A 6 -10.81 -9.37 -22.06
CA SER A 6 -11.26 -9.32 -20.69
C SER A 6 -11.04 -7.90 -20.17
N ARG A 7 -12.09 -7.39 -19.54
CA ARG A 7 -12.34 -5.98 -19.24
C ARG A 7 -11.20 -5.41 -18.38
N ASN A 8 -10.64 -4.30 -18.83
CA ASN A 8 -9.68 -3.49 -18.09
C ASN A 8 -10.37 -2.70 -16.94
N SER A 9 -11.26 -3.35 -16.17
CA SER A 9 -12.07 -2.70 -15.12
C SER A 9 -11.56 -2.95 -13.69
N LEU A 10 -10.42 -3.61 -13.51
CA LEU A 10 -9.89 -3.92 -12.18
C LEU A 10 -9.06 -2.77 -11.55
N MET A 11 -8.84 -1.66 -12.28
CA MET A 11 -7.98 -0.54 -11.90
C MET A 11 -8.62 0.49 -10.93
N ARG A 12 -9.53 0.04 -10.05
CA ARG A 12 -10.00 0.84 -8.90
C ARG A 12 -10.03 0.07 -7.57
N SER A 13 -9.49 -1.15 -7.54
CA SER A 13 -9.51 -1.97 -6.33
C SER A 13 -8.41 -1.54 -5.35
N SER A 14 -8.81 -1.11 -4.16
CA SER A 14 -7.93 -1.07 -2.98
C SER A 14 -7.79 -2.49 -2.45
N SER A 15 -6.57 -2.86 -2.06
CA SER A 15 -6.28 -4.12 -1.39
C SER A 15 -5.60 -3.85 -0.05
N MET A 16 -5.48 -4.90 0.77
CA MET A 16 -4.78 -4.88 2.03
C MET A 16 -3.70 -5.97 2.04
N GLY A 17 -2.53 -5.63 2.56
CA GLY A 17 -1.44 -6.57 2.74
C GLY A 17 -0.70 -6.34 4.05
N SER A 18 -0.04 -7.39 4.53
CA SER A 18 0.85 -7.34 5.68
C SER A 18 2.27 -7.10 5.19
N VAL A 19 2.94 -6.11 5.76
CA VAL A 19 4.32 -5.77 5.39
C VAL A 19 5.27 -6.85 5.87
N THR A 20 6.05 -7.40 4.95
CA THR A 20 7.08 -8.41 5.23
C THR A 20 8.48 -7.89 4.99
N LYS A 21 8.65 -6.84 4.17
CA LYS A 21 9.95 -6.22 3.87
C LYS A 21 9.84 -4.71 3.76
N ILE A 22 10.87 -4.01 4.20
CA ILE A 22 11.05 -2.57 4.02
C ILE A 22 12.40 -2.35 3.34
N GLY A 23 12.39 -1.61 2.23
CA GLY A 23 13.58 -1.13 1.55
C GLY A 23 13.54 0.40 1.40
N MET A 24 14.69 0.97 1.06
CA MET A 24 14.82 2.42 0.78
C MET A 24 14.01 2.85 -0.46
N ASP A 25 13.75 1.90 -1.34
CA ASP A 25 13.13 2.09 -2.65
C ASP A 25 11.82 1.31 -2.81
N TYR A 26 11.39 0.53 -1.81
CA TYR A 26 10.12 -0.19 -1.85
C TYR A 26 9.57 -0.60 -0.48
N VAL A 27 8.29 -0.98 -0.45
CA VAL A 27 7.66 -1.74 0.64
C VAL A 27 7.18 -3.08 0.09
N GLY A 28 7.61 -4.18 0.69
CA GLY A 28 7.19 -5.54 0.32
C GLY A 28 6.10 -6.06 1.25
N LEU A 29 5.05 -6.63 0.68
CA LEU A 29 3.87 -7.09 1.41
C LEU A 29 3.40 -8.45 0.93
N LEU A 30 2.60 -9.11 1.76
CA LEU A 30 1.79 -10.27 1.38
C LEU A 30 0.31 -9.90 1.43
N VAL A 31 -0.39 -10.10 0.32
CA VAL A 31 -1.85 -10.02 0.24
C VAL A 31 -2.44 -11.40 0.53
N LEU A 32 -3.43 -11.45 1.43
CA LEU A 32 -4.01 -12.70 1.95
C LEU A 32 -2.98 -13.68 2.54
N GLY A 33 -1.78 -13.19 2.91
CA GLY A 33 -0.69 -14.02 3.44
C GLY A 33 0.08 -14.85 2.42
N VAL A 34 -0.27 -14.82 1.12
CA VAL A 34 0.34 -15.71 0.12
C VAL A 34 0.77 -15.01 -1.17
N LEU A 35 0.10 -13.91 -1.57
CA LEU A 35 0.42 -13.23 -2.82
C LEU A 35 1.45 -12.12 -2.56
N ASN A 36 2.58 -12.18 -3.27
CA ASN A 36 3.59 -11.13 -3.21
C ASN A 36 3.04 -9.82 -3.77
N ALA A 37 3.23 -8.74 -3.01
CA ALA A 37 2.96 -7.39 -3.45
C ALA A 37 4.16 -6.48 -3.16
N SER A 38 4.37 -5.48 -4.01
CA SER A 38 5.37 -4.46 -3.80
C SER A 38 4.82 -3.07 -4.10
N ILE A 39 5.26 -2.10 -3.32
CA ILE A 39 4.96 -0.68 -3.52
C ILE A 39 6.31 0.01 -3.76
N PRO A 40 6.65 0.35 -5.01
CA PRO A 40 7.90 1.04 -5.29
C PRO A 40 7.84 2.49 -4.78
N ARG A 41 9.00 3.08 -4.50
CA ARG A 41 9.17 4.44 -3.98
C ARG A 41 8.42 5.50 -4.79
N ASP A 42 8.43 5.38 -6.12
CA ASP A 42 7.73 6.33 -7.00
C ASP A 42 6.20 6.28 -6.84
N ASN A 43 5.69 5.19 -6.26
CA ASN A 43 4.30 5.01 -5.90
C ASN A 43 4.02 5.23 -4.40
N ILE A 44 4.98 5.76 -3.64
CA ILE A 44 4.83 6.19 -2.25
C ILE A 44 4.71 7.72 -2.23
N ARG A 45 3.81 8.25 -1.40
CA ARG A 45 3.63 9.71 -1.30
C ARG A 45 4.93 10.39 -0.86
N LYS A 46 5.19 11.58 -1.42
CA LYS A 46 6.38 12.39 -1.11
C LYS A 46 6.52 12.81 0.35
N ASP A 47 5.42 12.80 1.13
CA ASP A 47 5.49 13.08 2.55
C ASP A 47 6.06 11.92 3.36
N PHE A 48 6.11 10.70 2.82
CA PHE A 48 6.75 9.58 3.47
C PHE A 48 8.27 9.61 3.24
N THR A 49 9.02 9.26 4.27
CA THR A 49 10.48 9.14 4.20
C THR A 49 10.91 7.83 4.82
N HIS A 50 11.86 7.18 4.15
CA HIS A 50 12.48 5.97 4.66
C HIS A 50 13.47 6.31 5.77
N HIS A 51 13.29 5.70 6.93
CA HIS A 51 14.17 5.77 8.09
C HIS A 51 14.92 4.44 8.20
N SER A 52 16.09 4.35 7.59
CA SER A 52 16.85 3.10 7.47
C SER A 52 17.21 2.46 8.80
N GLN A 53 17.64 3.26 9.78
CA GLN A 53 17.99 2.77 11.12
C GLN A 53 16.80 2.14 11.87
N ALA A 54 15.57 2.62 11.60
CA ALA A 54 14.35 2.12 12.21
C ALA A 54 13.63 1.07 11.34
N GLY A 55 14.08 0.85 10.09
CA GLY A 55 13.46 -0.11 9.17
C GLY A 55 12.01 0.25 8.82
N GLU A 56 11.71 1.54 8.62
CA GLU A 56 10.34 2.01 8.43
C GLU A 56 10.23 3.15 7.40
N TRP A 57 9.02 3.33 6.89
CA TRP A 57 8.60 4.53 6.19
C TRP A 57 7.65 5.33 7.08
N ARG A 58 7.95 6.61 7.31
CA ARG A 58 7.15 7.49 8.18
C ARG A 58 6.72 8.74 7.43
N SER A 59 5.46 9.16 7.62
CA SER A 59 5.01 10.46 7.10
C SER A 59 5.63 11.62 7.89
N LYS A 60 6.21 12.59 7.17
CA LYS A 60 6.66 13.88 7.72
C LYS A 60 5.50 14.76 8.14
N LYS A 61 4.35 14.64 7.48
CA LYS A 61 3.15 15.46 7.75
C LYS A 61 2.33 14.89 8.90
N GLN A 62 2.37 13.57 9.08
CA GLN A 62 1.61 12.85 10.10
C GLN A 62 2.56 11.87 10.80
N PRO A 63 3.35 12.32 11.80
CA PRO A 63 4.43 11.51 12.39
C PRO A 63 3.99 10.15 12.97
N GLY A 64 2.71 10.01 13.36
CA GLY A 64 2.12 8.73 13.78
C GLY A 64 1.80 7.76 12.64
N HIS A 65 1.86 8.21 11.38
CA HIS A 65 1.63 7.36 10.21
C HIS A 65 2.92 6.64 9.82
N VAL A 66 3.14 5.49 10.46
CA VAL A 66 4.32 4.65 10.29
C VAL A 66 3.96 3.36 9.56
N ILE A 67 4.79 2.96 8.60
CA ILE A 67 4.73 1.69 7.88
C ILE A 67 6.04 0.94 8.14
N ARG A 68 5.95 -0.22 8.78
CA ARG A 68 7.08 -1.08 9.13
C ARG A 68 6.70 -2.54 8.98
N VAL A 69 7.66 -3.46 9.12
CA VAL A 69 7.37 -4.90 9.12
C VAL A 69 6.29 -5.23 10.16
N GLY A 70 5.31 -6.04 9.77
CA GLY A 70 4.13 -6.38 10.58
C GLY A 70 2.96 -5.41 10.46
N SER A 71 3.15 -4.20 9.91
CA SER A 71 2.03 -3.28 9.65
C SER A 71 1.06 -3.88 8.63
N ARG A 72 -0.24 -3.68 8.84
CA ARG A 72 -1.26 -3.87 7.80
C ARG A 72 -1.39 -2.59 7.00
N VAL A 73 -1.31 -2.68 5.68
CA VAL A 73 -1.31 -1.53 4.78
C VAL A 73 -2.43 -1.65 3.77
N VAL A 74 -3.23 -0.60 3.65
CA VAL A 74 -4.20 -0.43 2.56
C VAL A 74 -3.50 0.28 1.41
N PHE A 75 -3.57 -0.28 0.21
CA PHE A 75 -2.95 0.29 -0.99
C PHE A 75 -3.85 0.12 -2.21
N ARG A 76 -3.64 0.96 -3.24
CA ARG A 76 -4.32 0.79 -4.52
C ARG A 76 -3.53 -0.18 -5.38
N VAL A 77 -4.21 -1.16 -5.99
CA VAL A 77 -3.59 -2.05 -6.98
C VAL A 77 -3.34 -1.26 -8.27
N VAL A 78 -2.09 -1.26 -8.72
CA VAL A 78 -1.65 -0.62 -9.97
C VAL A 78 -1.64 -1.64 -11.10
N SER A 79 -1.03 -2.81 -10.87
CA SER A 79 -0.98 -3.90 -11.83
C SER A 79 -0.83 -5.24 -11.13
N CYS A 80 -1.25 -6.31 -11.81
CA CYS A 80 -0.94 -7.68 -11.43
C CYS A 80 -0.11 -8.28 -12.58
N GLN A 81 1.00 -8.92 -12.24
CA GLN A 81 1.90 -9.52 -13.20
C GLN A 81 2.01 -11.01 -12.91
N LYS A 82 1.94 -11.83 -13.97
CA LYS A 82 2.29 -13.24 -13.93
C LYS A 82 3.49 -13.43 -14.85
N VAL A 83 4.63 -13.81 -14.30
CA VAL A 83 5.84 -14.15 -15.04
C VAL A 83 6.16 -15.60 -14.73
N GLU A 84 6.00 -16.47 -15.72
CA GLU A 84 6.13 -17.93 -15.59
C GLU A 84 5.26 -18.47 -14.43
N THR A 85 5.90 -18.82 -13.32
CA THR A 85 5.31 -19.38 -12.10
C THR A 85 5.08 -18.33 -11.00
N PHE A 86 5.58 -17.11 -11.17
CA PHE A 86 5.47 -16.04 -10.19
C PHE A 86 4.27 -15.14 -10.46
N PHE A 87 3.45 -14.92 -9.43
CA PHE A 87 2.39 -13.92 -9.42
C PHE A 87 2.77 -12.79 -8.46
N GLY A 88 2.74 -11.56 -8.95
CA GLY A 88 3.07 -10.37 -8.18
C GLY A 88 2.07 -9.25 -8.40
N ILE A 89 1.85 -8.45 -7.36
CA ILE A 89 1.00 -7.27 -7.38
C ILE A 89 1.87 -6.02 -7.22
N SER A 90 1.75 -5.06 -8.13
CA SER A 90 2.31 -3.72 -7.93
C SER A 90 1.25 -2.80 -7.33
N GLY A 91 1.60 -2.11 -6.25
CA GLY A 91 0.70 -1.24 -5.50
C GLY A 91 1.10 0.24 -5.48
N SER A 92 0.21 1.07 -4.95
CA SER A 92 0.44 2.50 -4.74
C SER A 92 -0.16 3.00 -3.43
N LEU A 93 0.60 3.88 -2.76
CA LEU A 93 0.18 4.64 -1.60
C LEU A 93 -0.13 6.10 -1.92
N MET A 94 -0.24 6.50 -3.19
CA MET A 94 -0.29 7.93 -3.55
C MET A 94 -1.52 8.70 -3.03
N THR A 95 -2.58 8.01 -2.59
CA THR A 95 -3.84 8.64 -2.16
C THR A 95 -3.94 8.72 -0.64
N LYS A 96 -4.59 9.75 -0.08
CA LYS A 96 -4.79 9.88 1.38
C LYS A 96 -5.53 8.69 2.03
N LYS A 97 -6.24 7.87 1.24
CA LYS A 97 -6.98 6.68 1.69
C LYS A 97 -6.10 5.41 1.80
N THR A 98 -4.78 5.55 1.62
CA THR A 98 -3.82 4.44 1.62
C THR A 98 -2.72 4.65 2.66
N GLY A 99 -2.08 3.57 3.11
CA GLY A 99 -1.06 3.57 4.15
C GLY A 99 -1.37 2.58 5.27
N CYS A 100 -0.71 2.72 6.42
CA CYS A 100 -0.95 1.89 7.60
C CYS A 100 -2.42 1.96 8.05
N LEU A 101 -3.06 0.79 8.15
CA LEU A 101 -4.48 0.64 8.47
C LEU A 101 -4.82 1.20 9.85
N ASP A 102 -3.98 0.91 10.85
CA ASP A 102 -4.26 1.31 12.23
C ASP A 102 -4.33 2.85 12.34
N PHE A 103 -3.44 3.56 11.63
CA PHE A 103 -3.49 5.01 11.49
C PHE A 103 -4.75 5.49 10.75
N LEU A 104 -5.06 4.90 9.59
CA LEU A 104 -6.23 5.30 8.78
C LEU A 104 -7.56 5.10 9.52
N SER A 105 -7.65 4.07 10.37
CA SER A 105 -8.84 3.77 11.16
C SER A 105 -9.11 4.82 12.26
N THR A 106 -8.07 5.48 12.74
CA THR A 106 -8.17 6.52 13.78
C THR A 106 -8.57 7.86 13.16
N ALA A 107 -7.97 8.22 12.01
CA ALA A 107 -8.29 9.46 11.30
C ALA A 107 -9.74 9.53 10.79
N GLY A 108 -10.41 8.39 10.57
CA GLY A 108 -11.81 8.33 10.17
C GLY A 108 -12.79 8.70 11.29
N LYS A 109 -12.38 8.70 12.57
CA LYS A 109 -13.26 9.00 13.71
C LYS A 109 -13.38 10.50 14.01
N GLU A 110 -12.39 11.30 13.65
CA GLU A 110 -12.38 12.75 13.94
C GLU A 110 -13.32 13.58 13.04
N GLN A 111 -13.90 13.00 11.97
CA GLN A 111 -14.82 13.71 11.07
C GLN A 111 -16.31 13.57 11.41
N ASN A 112 -16.68 12.79 12.43
CA ASN A 112 -18.08 12.55 12.81
C ASN A 112 -18.49 13.16 14.17
N GLY A 113 -17.69 14.09 14.72
CA GLY A 113 -17.87 14.64 16.07
C GLY A 113 -18.05 16.15 16.16
N ALA A 114 -18.64 16.80 15.16
CA ALA A 114 -19.02 18.21 15.23
C ALA A 114 -20.50 18.36 14.87
N GLY A 115 -21.35 18.37 15.90
CA GLY A 115 -22.80 18.52 15.77
C GLY A 115 -23.50 18.17 17.08
N GLU A 116 -23.29 18.99 18.10
CA GLU A 116 -24.26 19.21 19.17
C GLU A 116 -24.45 20.72 19.33
#